data_AF-A0A072PLW3-F1
#
_entry.id   AF-A0A072PLW3-F1
#
_cell.length_a   1.000
_cell.length_b   1.000
_cell.length_c   1.000
_cell.angle_alpha   90.00
_cell.angle_beta   90.00
_cell.angle_gamma   90.00
#
_symmetry.space_group_name_H-M   'P 1'
#
loop_
_entity.id
_entity.type
_entity.pdbx_description
1 polymer ?
#
loop_
_entity_poly.entity_id
_entity_poly.type
_entity_poly.pdbx_seq_one_letter_code
_entity_poly.pdbx_strand_id
1 'polypeptide(L)'
;MLADVQNRASTQAPLHSYVLESLPVALPHGSINNDQDFDKITRDFVNRLSSLDASDFAKTATWRDSMALTGTFRTFFSGYSIITAWKKLCHDQHVRDFASTGGSARVIRTPGGASWVTVDFTFLAEREPARTCVGSLYLVPDSENGWKIWMLTTVIDQLSGHPNVDRYSPRRDEVNGNQNVPQHHLNSEKMSTDFDAVIIGAGQAGLAVAGRLKALGVSYLVVDQMEEIGDNWSTRYRSTRLHTPREFAHLPFERTFQASEYQEYLDKNDLARGFREWVKKLLILTQNIWLSTRIISGQWFQDSNVYQVDLSVNGRPVSISSSHVVLATGGYGPQIFYPQYEDREKFIGTVIHTQGYKDAMDWKGKKGIVIGTANTAHDVAQDMFTAGLSSVTMVQRGQTYVLPVQHFKAFSDFTYNSHIPTDKADRMSYSNPWSISRLYLQDFLHNLAAKEPQRFDDLANSGFKVERHGDLTYQLTVRRGGHYIDVGTSEKISEGLIKVKSDSLPVKYTETGLLFADGSHISADVIVFATGFSGNLRDTVEELFGPEVATRGGIFWGLDEEGELKGAFKPLGRL
;
A
#
# COMPACT_ATOMS: atom_id res chain seq x y z
N MET A 1 -27.34 4.15 11.81
CA MET A 1 -26.13 3.98 10.95
C MET A 1 -25.99 5.00 9.82
N LEU A 2 -27.01 5.79 9.46
CA LEU A 2 -26.90 6.85 8.43
C LEU A 2 -26.51 8.24 8.97
N ALA A 3 -26.55 8.45 10.29
CA ALA A 3 -26.25 9.74 10.93
C ALA A 3 -24.75 9.98 11.21
N ASP A 4 -23.92 8.92 11.28
CA ASP A 4 -22.48 9.05 11.60
C ASP A 4 -21.61 9.38 10.38
N VAL A 5 -22.16 9.28 9.16
CA VAL A 5 -21.42 9.61 7.92
C VAL A 5 -21.58 11.09 7.56
N GLN A 6 -22.70 11.73 7.92
CA GLN A 6 -22.92 13.17 7.69
C GLN A 6 -22.14 14.06 8.68
N ASN A 7 -21.81 13.56 9.88
CA ASN A 7 -21.12 14.36 10.90
C ASN A 7 -19.61 14.57 10.66
N ARG A 8 -19.04 14.02 9.58
CA ARG A 8 -17.67 14.35 9.13
C ARG A 8 -17.61 15.59 8.22
N ALA A 9 -18.74 16.26 7.97
CA ALA A 9 -18.84 17.34 6.99
C ALA A 9 -18.76 18.77 7.55
N SER A 10 -18.78 18.97 8.87
CA SER A 10 -18.71 20.32 9.46
C SER A 10 -18.15 20.32 10.87
N THR A 11 -16.83 20.28 10.97
CA THR A 11 -16.04 20.88 12.06
C THR A 11 -14.57 20.70 11.68
N GLN A 12 -13.77 21.75 11.74
CA GLN A 12 -12.35 21.58 12.03
C GLN A 12 -12.29 20.96 13.42
N ALA A 13 -12.39 19.63 13.50
CA ALA A 13 -11.96 18.92 14.70
C ALA A 13 -10.51 19.36 14.95
N PRO A 14 -10.13 19.69 16.19
CA PRO A 14 -8.72 19.93 16.50
C PRO A 14 -7.94 18.72 15.97
N LEU A 15 -6.77 18.96 15.37
CA LEU A 15 -5.82 17.91 15.01
C LEU A 15 -5.57 17.07 16.26
N HIS A 16 -6.39 16.04 16.49
CA HIS A 16 -6.04 14.96 17.38
C HIS A 16 -4.77 14.40 16.77
N SER A 17 -3.65 14.58 17.47
CA SER A 17 -2.37 14.00 17.05
C SER A 17 -2.63 12.55 16.69
N TYR A 18 -2.49 12.19 15.42
CA TYR A 18 -2.74 10.80 15.04
C TYR A 18 -1.54 9.98 15.50
N VAL A 19 -1.73 8.68 15.73
CA VAL A 19 -0.85 7.86 16.59
C VAL A 19 0.66 8.02 16.35
N LEU A 20 1.10 8.20 15.10
CA LEU A 20 2.53 8.35 14.81
C LEU A 20 3.18 9.60 15.43
N GLU A 21 2.41 10.65 15.67
CA GLU A 21 2.90 11.89 16.29
C GLU A 21 3.13 11.77 17.80
N SER A 22 2.46 10.81 18.45
CA SER A 22 2.59 10.57 19.89
C SER A 22 3.62 9.49 20.24
N LEU A 23 4.14 8.76 19.24
CA LEU A 23 5.12 7.71 19.47
C LEU A 23 6.49 8.31 19.86
N PRO A 24 7.21 7.72 20.83
CA PRO A 24 8.42 8.30 21.41
C PRO A 24 9.66 8.07 20.52
N VAL A 25 9.58 8.48 19.26
CA VAL A 25 10.63 8.33 18.26
C VAL A 25 11.18 9.70 17.81
N ALA A 26 12.44 9.72 17.40
CA ALA A 26 13.07 10.89 16.81
C ALA A 26 14.16 10.45 15.83
N LEU A 27 14.46 11.28 14.83
CA LEU A 27 15.65 11.08 13.99
C LEU A 27 16.92 11.42 14.79
N PRO A 28 18.00 10.65 14.63
CA PRO A 28 19.23 10.91 15.34
C PRO A 28 20.02 12.03 14.66
N HIS A 29 20.27 13.11 15.39
CA HIS A 29 21.14 14.20 14.94
C HIS A 29 22.49 14.08 15.65
N GLY A 30 23.55 13.89 14.87
CA GLY A 30 24.91 13.69 15.40
C GLY A 30 25.91 13.54 14.26
N SER A 31 27.16 13.92 14.51
CA SER A 31 28.24 13.80 13.52
C SER A 31 28.86 12.41 13.58
N ILE A 32 28.77 11.66 12.47
CA ILE A 32 29.48 10.39 12.29
C ILE A 32 30.81 10.66 11.57
N ASN A 33 31.92 10.36 12.25
CA ASN A 33 33.27 10.45 11.69
C ASN A 33 33.54 9.26 10.77
N ASN A 34 33.87 9.51 9.50
CA ASN A 34 34.10 8.47 8.49
C ASN A 34 35.40 7.68 8.70
N ASP A 35 36.32 8.12 9.57
CA ASP A 35 37.60 7.45 9.81
C ASP A 35 37.49 6.22 10.73
N GLN A 36 36.28 5.86 11.16
CA GLN A 36 36.02 4.73 12.05
C GLN A 36 35.77 3.43 11.26
N ASP A 37 36.22 2.30 11.83
CA ASP A 37 35.95 0.97 11.28
C ASP A 37 34.51 0.53 11.61
N PHE A 38 33.56 0.93 10.77
CA PHE A 38 32.15 0.60 10.95
C PHE A 38 31.85 -0.89 10.84
N ASP A 39 32.61 -1.64 10.03
CA ASP A 39 32.45 -3.10 9.95
C ASP A 39 32.84 -3.77 11.26
N LYS A 40 33.90 -3.30 11.93
CA LYS A 40 34.24 -3.76 13.28
C LYS A 40 33.17 -3.39 14.29
N ILE A 41 32.79 -2.11 14.37
CA ILE A 41 31.77 -1.63 15.34
C ILE A 41 30.49 -2.45 15.21
N THR A 42 29.99 -2.59 13.99
CA THR A 42 28.74 -3.32 13.72
C THR A 42 28.85 -4.81 13.99
N ARG A 43 29.97 -5.47 13.65
CA ARG A 43 30.23 -6.88 14.01
C ARG A 43 30.24 -7.08 15.52
N ASP A 44 30.84 -6.18 16.28
CA ASP A 44 30.89 -6.27 17.74
C ASP A 44 29.46 -6.24 18.34
N PHE A 45 28.57 -5.41 17.79
CA PHE A 45 27.15 -5.40 18.16
C PHE A 45 26.43 -6.70 17.77
N VAL A 46 26.63 -7.20 16.56
CA VAL A 46 26.00 -8.45 16.11
C VAL A 46 26.43 -9.63 16.98
N ASN A 47 27.70 -9.71 17.35
CA ASN A 47 28.24 -10.80 18.19
C ASN A 47 27.67 -10.81 19.62
N ARG A 48 27.20 -9.67 20.12
CA ARG A 48 26.60 -9.55 21.46
C ARG A 48 25.06 -9.54 21.47
N LEU A 49 24.38 -9.77 20.33
CA LEU A 49 22.91 -9.73 20.22
C LEU A 49 22.19 -10.65 21.23
N SER A 50 22.79 -11.78 21.60
CA SER A 50 22.25 -12.71 22.61
C SER A 50 22.38 -12.20 24.05
N SER A 51 23.20 -11.18 24.27
CA SER A 51 23.60 -10.68 25.59
C SER A 51 23.29 -9.19 25.81
N LEU A 52 22.48 -8.57 24.95
CA LEU A 52 22.12 -7.16 25.07
C LEU A 52 21.44 -6.85 26.41
N ASP A 53 21.55 -5.59 26.82
CA ASP A 53 20.84 -5.01 27.95
C ASP A 53 20.21 -3.65 27.57
N ALA A 54 19.44 -3.05 28.48
CA ALA A 54 18.74 -1.80 28.19
C ALA A 54 19.69 -0.63 27.91
N SER A 55 20.93 -0.69 28.41
CA SER A 55 21.93 0.34 28.19
C SER A 55 22.51 0.31 26.78
N ASP A 56 22.40 -0.79 26.02
CA ASP A 56 22.84 -0.85 24.62
C ASP A 56 21.97 0.02 23.68
N PHE A 57 20.81 0.47 24.13
CA PHE A 57 19.82 1.18 23.31
C PHE A 57 19.83 2.69 23.55
N ALA A 58 19.58 3.45 22.49
CA ALA A 58 19.39 4.90 22.57
C ALA A 58 18.04 5.24 23.27
N LYS A 59 17.91 6.49 23.75
CA LYS A 59 16.71 6.94 24.47
C LYS A 59 15.42 6.78 23.65
N THR A 60 15.46 7.06 22.36
CA THR A 60 14.33 6.95 21.43
C THR A 60 14.39 5.65 20.62
N ALA A 61 14.97 4.60 21.19
CA ALA A 61 15.16 3.35 20.46
C ALA A 61 13.82 2.67 20.12
N THR A 62 13.79 2.03 18.96
CA THR A 62 12.64 1.28 18.48
C THR A 62 13.07 -0.08 17.91
N TRP A 63 12.24 -1.10 18.10
CA TRP A 63 12.39 -2.39 17.42
C TRP A 63 11.10 -2.73 16.70
N ARG A 64 11.18 -3.01 15.40
CA ARG A 64 10.06 -3.60 14.65
C ARG A 64 10.35 -5.04 14.26
N ASP A 65 9.46 -5.93 14.67
CA ASP A 65 9.46 -7.32 14.28
C ASP A 65 8.37 -7.57 13.23
N SER A 66 8.79 -8.09 12.08
CA SER A 66 7.96 -8.42 10.93
C SER A 66 7.88 -9.93 10.78
N MET A 67 7.09 -10.57 11.65
CA MET A 67 6.81 -12.01 11.69
C MET A 67 8.02 -12.91 12.02
N ALA A 68 9.20 -12.35 12.31
CA ALA A 68 10.39 -13.16 12.59
C ALA A 68 10.29 -13.84 13.95
N LEU A 69 9.95 -13.10 15.01
CA LEU A 69 9.91 -13.63 16.38
C LEU A 69 8.51 -13.62 16.99
N THR A 70 7.69 -12.64 16.65
CA THR A 70 6.35 -12.43 17.24
C THR A 70 5.24 -13.16 16.47
N GLY A 71 5.52 -13.63 15.25
CA GLY A 71 4.52 -14.23 14.36
C GLY A 71 3.52 -13.22 13.76
N THR A 72 3.72 -11.93 14.01
CA THR A 72 2.92 -10.83 13.42
C THR A 72 3.80 -9.59 13.25
N PHE A 73 3.21 -8.48 12.82
CA PHE A 73 3.86 -7.16 12.87
C PHE A 73 3.68 -6.56 14.26
N ARG A 74 4.80 -6.26 14.94
CA ARG A 74 4.83 -5.57 16.23
C ARG A 74 5.94 -4.53 16.24
N THR A 75 5.69 -3.41 16.92
CA THR A 75 6.72 -2.40 17.17
C THR A 75 6.84 -2.11 18.68
N PHE A 76 8.07 -2.15 19.19
CA PHE A 76 8.41 -1.91 20.58
C PHE A 76 9.22 -0.62 20.71
N PHE A 77 8.93 0.17 21.74
CA PHE A 77 9.58 1.45 22.00
C PHE A 77 10.31 1.44 23.34
N SER A 78 11.46 2.12 23.40
CA SER A 78 12.42 2.18 24.51
C SER A 78 13.29 0.93 24.69
N GLY A 79 14.54 1.13 25.11
CA GLY A 79 15.48 0.05 25.39
C GLY A 79 14.96 -0.99 26.40
N TYR A 80 14.19 -0.57 27.40
CA TYR A 80 13.60 -1.47 28.39
C TYR A 80 12.57 -2.42 27.76
N SER A 81 11.57 -1.90 27.07
CA SER A 81 10.54 -2.73 26.43
C SER A 81 11.15 -3.64 25.36
N ILE A 82 12.10 -3.11 24.58
CA ILE A 82 12.82 -3.87 23.55
C ILE A 82 13.54 -5.05 24.20
N ILE A 83 14.37 -4.84 25.23
CA ILE A 83 15.17 -5.93 25.77
C ILE A 83 14.33 -6.97 26.51
N THR A 84 13.26 -6.55 27.19
CA THR A 84 12.31 -7.46 27.83
C THR A 84 11.66 -8.38 26.80
N ALA A 85 11.18 -7.82 25.68
CA ALA A 85 10.59 -8.60 24.60
C ALA A 85 11.64 -9.47 23.88
N TRP A 86 12.79 -8.90 23.53
CA TRP A 86 13.88 -9.57 22.81
C TRP A 86 14.35 -10.82 23.53
N LYS A 87 14.69 -10.71 24.83
CA LYS A 87 15.16 -11.88 25.62
C LYS A 87 14.12 -12.98 25.69
N LYS A 88 12.86 -12.61 25.96
CA LYS A 88 11.75 -13.56 26.02
C LYS A 88 11.55 -14.26 24.68
N LEU A 89 11.50 -13.50 23.58
CA LEU A 89 11.22 -14.04 22.26
C LEU A 89 12.39 -14.85 21.71
N CYS A 90 13.64 -14.43 21.93
CA CYS A 90 14.81 -15.22 21.56
C CYS A 90 14.84 -16.56 22.29
N HIS A 91 14.51 -16.57 23.59
CA HIS A 91 14.36 -17.80 24.36
C HIS A 91 13.22 -18.67 23.80
N ASP A 92 12.01 -18.12 23.70
CA ASP A 92 10.82 -18.86 23.30
C ASP A 92 10.86 -19.40 21.86
N GLN A 93 11.62 -18.75 20.98
CA GLN A 93 11.78 -19.13 19.58
C GLN A 93 13.07 -19.94 19.32
N HIS A 94 13.84 -20.23 20.38
CA HIS A 94 15.14 -20.91 20.30
C HIS A 94 16.08 -20.24 19.27
N VAL A 95 16.31 -18.95 19.45
CA VAL A 95 17.12 -18.15 18.52
C VAL A 95 18.61 -18.45 18.67
N ARG A 96 19.30 -18.62 17.54
CA ARG A 96 20.74 -18.86 17.49
C ARG A 96 21.38 -18.38 16.18
N ASP A 97 22.70 -18.54 16.11
CA ASP A 97 23.52 -18.33 14.92
C ASP A 97 23.40 -16.90 14.34
N PHE A 98 23.45 -15.89 15.22
CA PHE A 98 23.59 -14.49 14.79
C PHE A 98 24.87 -14.33 13.97
N ALA A 99 24.74 -13.85 12.75
CA ALA A 99 25.88 -13.64 11.85
C ALA A 99 25.74 -12.32 11.10
N SER A 100 26.81 -11.52 11.08
CA SER A 100 26.85 -10.29 10.29
C SER A 100 26.93 -10.62 8.80
N THR A 101 26.15 -9.92 7.99
CA THR A 101 26.28 -9.97 6.53
C THR A 101 27.47 -9.09 6.17
N GLY A 102 28.68 -9.65 6.10
CA GLY A 102 29.92 -8.88 5.92
C GLY A 102 29.87 -7.88 4.75
N GLY A 103 30.46 -6.69 4.94
CA GLY A 103 30.45 -5.61 3.95
C GLY A 103 29.08 -4.94 3.75
N SER A 104 28.10 -5.20 4.64
CA SER A 104 26.78 -4.55 4.59
C SER A 104 26.71 -3.24 5.37
N ALA A 105 27.74 -2.89 6.15
CA ALA A 105 27.76 -1.67 6.94
C ALA A 105 27.69 -0.43 6.05
N ARG A 106 26.73 0.47 6.32
CA ARG A 106 26.51 1.70 5.53
C ARG A 106 26.24 2.86 6.46
N VAL A 107 26.85 4.01 6.14
CA VAL A 107 26.50 5.27 6.81
C VAL A 107 25.40 5.96 6.02
N ILE A 108 24.28 6.23 6.67
CA ILE A 108 23.14 6.93 6.09
C ILE A 108 23.13 8.37 6.60
N ARG A 109 22.83 9.31 5.70
CA ARG A 109 22.72 10.74 5.99
C ARG A 109 21.49 11.30 5.28
N THR A 110 20.67 12.06 6.00
CA THR A 110 19.49 12.71 5.45
C THR A 110 19.77 14.18 5.12
N PRO A 111 18.99 14.81 4.22
CA PRO A 111 19.14 16.22 3.90
C PRO A 111 19.00 17.16 5.11
N GLY A 112 18.15 16.85 6.10
CA GLY A 112 18.03 17.65 7.33
C GLY A 112 19.04 17.28 8.41
N GLY A 113 20.10 16.53 8.07
CA GLY A 113 21.26 16.34 8.92
C GLY A 113 21.14 15.20 9.94
N ALA A 114 20.14 14.33 9.84
CA ALA A 114 20.13 13.10 10.61
C ALA A 114 21.15 12.09 10.05
N SER A 115 21.77 11.27 10.90
CA SER A 115 22.70 10.24 10.43
C SER A 115 22.81 9.03 11.37
N TRP A 116 23.08 7.86 10.79
CA TRP A 116 23.27 6.59 11.50
C TRP A 116 24.12 5.62 10.69
N VAL A 117 24.63 4.57 11.34
CA VAL A 117 25.30 3.43 10.69
C VAL A 117 24.34 2.24 10.69
N THR A 118 24.10 1.61 9.55
CA THR A 118 23.26 0.41 9.46
C THR A 118 24.07 -0.81 9.05
N VAL A 119 23.74 -1.99 9.60
CA VAL A 119 24.31 -3.29 9.21
C VAL A 119 23.20 -4.34 9.13
N ASP A 120 23.32 -5.28 8.20
CA ASP A 120 22.41 -6.43 8.10
C ASP A 120 23.03 -7.65 8.80
N PHE A 121 22.19 -8.45 9.45
CA PHE A 121 22.56 -9.72 10.09
C PHE A 121 21.51 -10.80 9.84
N THR A 122 21.89 -12.05 10.00
CA THR A 122 20.99 -13.21 9.90
C THR A 122 20.94 -13.97 11.21
N PHE A 123 19.86 -14.72 11.44
CA PHE A 123 19.74 -15.65 12.55
C PHE A 123 18.72 -16.75 12.24
N LEU A 124 18.72 -17.80 13.06
CA LEU A 124 17.74 -18.88 13.01
C LEU A 124 16.78 -18.78 14.19
N ALA A 125 15.50 -19.05 13.94
CA ALA A 125 14.51 -19.35 14.98
C ALA A 125 14.06 -20.80 14.79
N GLU A 126 14.42 -21.67 15.72
CA GLU A 126 14.24 -23.14 15.57
C GLU A 126 12.89 -23.64 16.09
N ARG A 127 12.10 -22.82 16.81
CA ARG A 127 10.76 -23.22 17.20
C ARG A 127 9.84 -23.31 15.98
N GLU A 128 9.11 -24.42 15.88
CA GLU A 128 8.18 -24.68 14.78
C GLU A 128 7.11 -23.57 14.61
N PRO A 129 6.89 -23.06 13.38
CA PRO A 129 7.64 -23.41 12.16
C PRO A 129 9.05 -22.81 12.18
N ALA A 130 10.07 -23.67 12.05
CA ALA A 130 11.47 -23.25 12.05
C ALA A 130 11.75 -22.36 10.83
N ARG A 131 12.60 -21.34 10.99
CA ARG A 131 12.78 -20.29 9.96
C ARG A 131 14.12 -19.60 10.01
N THR A 132 14.59 -19.15 8.85
CA THR A 132 15.69 -18.20 8.72
C THR A 132 15.12 -16.79 8.77
N CYS A 133 15.86 -15.89 9.40
CA CYS A 133 15.47 -14.51 9.57
C CYS A 133 16.61 -13.56 9.22
N VAL A 134 16.24 -12.37 8.77
CA VAL A 134 17.15 -11.25 8.54
C VAL A 134 16.80 -10.15 9.53
N GLY A 135 17.79 -9.48 10.08
CA GLY A 135 17.59 -8.27 10.83
C GLY A 135 18.58 -7.18 10.42
N SER A 136 18.28 -5.95 10.81
CA SER A 136 19.19 -4.82 10.60
C SER A 136 19.33 -4.03 11.91
N LEU A 137 20.56 -3.64 12.22
CA LEU A 137 20.88 -2.74 13.33
C LEU A 137 21.18 -1.36 12.79
N TYR A 138 20.66 -0.35 13.47
CA TYR A 138 20.88 1.06 13.17
C TYR A 138 21.51 1.72 14.39
N LEU A 139 22.79 2.02 14.28
CA LEU A 139 23.65 2.50 15.36
C LEU A 139 23.87 4.00 15.26
N VAL A 140 23.90 4.65 16.42
CA VAL A 140 24.16 6.08 16.56
C VAL A 140 25.27 6.32 17.60
N PRO A 141 26.08 7.39 17.44
CA PRO A 141 27.08 7.75 18.44
C PRO A 141 26.43 8.09 19.79
N ASP A 142 27.11 7.75 20.88
CA ASP A 142 26.75 8.15 22.25
C ASP A 142 27.71 9.21 22.79
N SER A 143 27.21 10.03 23.72
CA SER A 143 27.93 11.13 24.37
C SER A 143 29.19 10.69 25.13
N GLU A 144 29.31 9.41 25.51
CA GLU A 144 30.44 8.84 26.25
C GLU A 144 31.45 8.07 25.35
N ASN A 145 31.63 8.50 24.08
CA ASN A 145 32.52 7.87 23.08
C ASN A 145 32.13 6.42 22.69
N GLY A 146 30.86 6.05 22.87
CA GLY A 146 30.32 4.73 22.50
C GLY A 146 29.37 4.78 21.32
N TRP A 147 28.71 3.64 21.07
CA TRP A 147 27.62 3.51 20.11
C TRP A 147 26.40 2.92 20.81
N LYS A 148 25.20 3.23 20.32
CA LYS A 148 23.93 2.68 20.81
C LYS A 148 23.07 2.22 19.65
N ILE A 149 22.23 1.23 19.89
CA ILE A 149 21.17 0.81 18.98
C ILE A 149 20.04 1.83 19.04
N TRP A 150 19.85 2.60 17.96
CA TRP A 150 18.70 3.48 17.78
C TRP A 150 17.51 2.76 17.15
N MET A 151 17.77 1.84 16.23
CA MET A 151 16.71 1.02 15.65
C MET A 151 17.19 -0.41 15.41
N LEU A 152 16.28 -1.35 15.63
CA LEU A 152 16.42 -2.75 15.28
C LEU A 152 15.24 -3.13 14.39
N THR A 153 15.49 -3.91 13.35
CA THR A 153 14.44 -4.56 12.56
C THR A 153 14.70 -6.05 12.49
N THR A 154 13.66 -6.86 12.48
CA THR A 154 13.72 -8.30 12.25
C THR A 154 12.61 -8.72 11.31
N VAL A 155 12.92 -9.57 10.33
CA VAL A 155 12.01 -10.01 9.28
C VAL A 155 12.20 -11.50 9.05
N ILE A 156 11.10 -12.25 8.93
CA ILE A 156 11.17 -13.62 8.43
C ILE A 156 11.72 -13.62 7.00
N ASP A 157 12.66 -14.50 6.70
CA ASP A 157 13.22 -14.67 5.36
C ASP A 157 12.66 -15.93 4.69
N GLN A 158 12.94 -17.11 5.25
CA GLN A 158 12.46 -18.39 4.71
C GLN A 158 11.95 -19.31 5.82
N LEU A 159 11.05 -20.21 5.47
CA LEU A 159 10.68 -21.34 6.33
C LEU A 159 11.68 -22.48 6.10
N SER A 160 12.25 -22.98 7.19
CA SER A 160 13.20 -24.10 7.15
C SER A 160 12.51 -25.37 6.65
N GLY A 161 13.18 -26.14 5.79
CA GLY A 161 12.62 -27.36 5.22
C GLY A 161 11.61 -27.15 4.08
N HIS A 162 11.26 -25.90 3.76
CA HIS A 162 10.35 -25.55 2.67
C HIS A 162 11.09 -24.94 1.46
N PRO A 163 10.46 -24.92 0.27
CA PRO A 163 11.02 -24.21 -0.89
C PRO A 163 11.23 -22.71 -0.61
N ASN A 164 12.05 -22.06 -1.44
CA ASN A 164 12.27 -20.62 -1.32
C ASN A 164 11.06 -19.82 -1.82
N VAL A 165 10.59 -18.85 -1.04
CA VAL A 165 9.39 -18.06 -1.36
C VAL A 165 9.60 -17.04 -2.50
N ASP A 166 10.84 -16.56 -2.69
CA ASP A 166 11.19 -15.54 -3.68
C ASP A 166 11.91 -16.13 -4.91
N ARG A 167 12.05 -17.46 -5.00
CA ARG A 167 12.63 -18.16 -6.15
C ARG A 167 11.78 -19.36 -6.54
N TYR A 168 11.29 -19.35 -7.77
CA TYR A 168 10.58 -20.49 -8.34
C TYR A 168 11.56 -21.45 -9.04
N SER A 169 11.48 -22.73 -8.66
CA SER A 169 12.19 -23.84 -9.33
C SER A 169 11.15 -24.91 -9.69
N PRO A 170 10.88 -25.16 -10.99
CA PRO A 170 9.86 -26.13 -11.42
C PRO A 170 10.14 -27.52 -10.86
N ARG A 171 9.11 -28.20 -10.33
CA ARG A 171 9.22 -29.59 -9.84
C ARG A 171 8.49 -30.55 -10.79
N ARG A 172 8.95 -31.81 -10.88
CA ARG A 172 8.32 -32.83 -11.75
C ARG A 172 6.98 -33.35 -11.22
N ASP A 173 6.77 -33.30 -9.89
CA ASP A 173 5.59 -33.83 -9.20
C ASP A 173 4.72 -32.70 -8.61
N GLU A 174 4.36 -31.70 -9.43
CA GLU A 174 3.53 -30.60 -8.97
C GLU A 174 2.09 -31.09 -8.72
N VAL A 175 1.73 -31.24 -7.45
CA VAL A 175 0.36 -31.49 -7.00
C VAL A 175 -0.42 -30.20 -7.15
N ASN A 176 -1.23 -30.08 -8.20
CA ASN A 176 -2.39 -29.20 -8.15
C ASN A 176 -3.52 -29.98 -7.46
N GLY A 177 -4.29 -29.30 -6.60
CA GLY A 177 -5.50 -29.84 -5.96
C GLY A 177 -6.41 -30.58 -6.94
N ASN A 178 -7.41 -31.32 -6.42
CA ASN A 178 -8.23 -32.25 -7.20
C ASN A 178 -8.86 -31.52 -8.41
N GLN A 179 -8.25 -31.64 -9.60
CA GLN A 179 -8.67 -30.88 -10.80
C GLN A 179 -10.02 -31.37 -11.36
N ASN A 180 -10.46 -32.53 -10.90
CA ASN A 180 -11.86 -32.93 -10.99
C ASN A 180 -12.53 -32.29 -9.78
N VAL A 181 -13.43 -31.32 -10.01
CA VAL A 181 -14.31 -30.75 -8.97
C VAL A 181 -15.56 -31.63 -8.89
N PRO A 182 -15.61 -32.69 -8.07
CA PRO A 182 -16.86 -33.37 -7.79
C PRO A 182 -17.78 -32.43 -7.00
N GLN A 183 -19.08 -32.48 -7.30
CA GLN A 183 -20.12 -31.90 -6.46
C GLN A 183 -20.18 -32.67 -5.13
N HIS A 184 -19.22 -32.46 -4.23
CA HIS A 184 -19.28 -33.00 -2.89
C HIS A 184 -20.01 -32.01 -1.98
N HIS A 185 -21.29 -32.29 -1.73
CA HIS A 185 -21.95 -31.78 -0.54
C HIS A 185 -21.22 -32.35 0.68
N LEU A 186 -20.76 -31.47 1.58
CA LEU A 186 -19.98 -31.81 2.78
C LEU A 186 -20.81 -32.69 3.72
N ASN A 187 -20.85 -34.00 3.47
CA ASN A 187 -21.30 -35.00 4.42
C ASN A 187 -20.07 -35.66 5.06
N SER A 188 -20.11 -35.70 6.38
CA SER A 188 -19.06 -36.07 7.33
C SER A 188 -18.26 -37.32 7.00
N GLU A 189 -16.93 -37.17 7.14
CA GLU A 189 -15.94 -38.06 7.80
C GLU A 189 -14.62 -38.08 7.01
N LYS A 190 -13.67 -37.24 7.46
CA LYS A 190 -12.35 -36.90 6.86
C LYS A 190 -12.41 -36.18 5.51
N MET A 191 -12.50 -34.85 5.57
CA MET A 191 -12.57 -33.99 4.38
C MET A 191 -11.19 -33.49 3.97
N SER A 192 -10.69 -33.94 2.82
CA SER A 192 -9.67 -33.24 2.06
C SER A 192 -10.29 -31.97 1.48
N THR A 193 -9.68 -30.80 1.66
CA THR A 193 -10.08 -29.59 0.94
C THR A 193 -9.72 -29.70 -0.55
N ASP A 194 -10.50 -29.07 -1.42
CA ASP A 194 -10.17 -29.01 -2.86
C ASP A 194 -8.86 -28.25 -3.09
N PHE A 195 -8.65 -27.17 -2.33
CA PHE A 195 -7.44 -26.34 -2.35
C PHE A 195 -7.00 -25.93 -0.94
N ASP A 196 -5.70 -25.77 -0.69
CA ASP A 196 -5.24 -25.22 0.59
C ASP A 196 -5.63 -23.75 0.74
N ALA A 197 -5.59 -23.00 -0.37
CA ALA A 197 -5.98 -21.58 -0.40
C ALA A 197 -6.84 -21.21 -1.62
N VAL A 198 -7.85 -20.37 -1.42
CA VAL A 198 -8.59 -19.69 -2.50
C VAL A 198 -8.31 -18.19 -2.44
N ILE A 199 -7.83 -17.62 -3.55
CA ILE A 199 -7.49 -16.21 -3.70
C ILE A 199 -8.58 -15.52 -4.52
N ILE A 200 -9.25 -14.54 -3.93
CA ILE A 200 -10.31 -13.75 -4.58
C ILE A 200 -9.71 -12.48 -5.18
N GLY A 201 -9.54 -12.48 -6.50
CA GLY A 201 -8.97 -11.40 -7.30
C GLY A 201 -7.62 -11.77 -7.92
N ALA A 202 -7.50 -11.66 -9.24
CA ALA A 202 -6.30 -11.83 -10.04
C ALA A 202 -5.65 -10.48 -10.43
N GLY A 203 -5.85 -9.45 -9.60
CA GLY A 203 -5.03 -8.24 -9.63
C GLY A 203 -3.61 -8.50 -9.08
N GLN A 204 -2.74 -7.48 -9.10
CA GLN A 204 -1.34 -7.62 -8.72
C GLN A 204 -1.11 -8.24 -7.33
N ALA A 205 -1.97 -7.95 -6.36
CA ALA A 205 -1.88 -8.55 -5.02
C ALA A 205 -2.16 -10.05 -5.05
N GLY A 206 -3.21 -10.48 -5.76
CA GLY A 206 -3.56 -11.90 -5.87
C GLY A 206 -2.56 -12.68 -6.71
N LEU A 207 -2.06 -12.09 -7.80
CA LEU A 207 -0.99 -12.70 -8.60
C LEU A 207 0.31 -12.85 -7.81
N ALA A 208 0.68 -11.86 -6.99
CA ALA A 208 1.85 -11.95 -6.12
C ALA A 208 1.71 -13.07 -5.07
N VAL A 209 0.53 -13.19 -4.45
CA VAL A 209 0.25 -14.30 -3.51
C VAL A 209 0.30 -15.65 -4.23
N ALA A 210 -0.36 -15.77 -5.39
CA ALA A 210 -0.39 -17.00 -6.19
C ALA A 210 1.02 -17.45 -6.58
N GLY A 211 1.88 -16.53 -7.03
CA GLY A 211 3.28 -16.82 -7.33
C GLY A 211 4.01 -17.41 -6.13
N ARG A 212 3.94 -16.76 -4.96
CA ARG A 212 4.63 -17.22 -3.75
C ARG A 212 4.07 -18.54 -3.20
N LEU A 213 2.75 -18.75 -3.23
CA LEU A 213 2.15 -20.05 -2.87
C LEU A 213 2.62 -21.16 -3.82
N LYS A 214 2.73 -20.87 -5.12
CA LYS A 214 3.27 -21.81 -6.10
C LYS A 214 4.72 -22.16 -5.79
N ALA A 215 5.56 -21.18 -5.47
CA ALA A 215 6.97 -21.43 -5.11
C ALA A 215 7.08 -22.33 -3.87
N LEU A 216 6.22 -22.12 -2.87
CA LEU A 216 6.14 -22.91 -1.66
C LEU A 216 5.52 -24.31 -1.84
N GLY A 217 4.91 -24.59 -3.00
CA GLY A 217 4.23 -25.85 -3.28
C GLY A 217 2.90 -26.01 -2.56
N VAL A 218 2.24 -24.90 -2.21
CA VAL A 218 0.90 -24.89 -1.60
C VAL A 218 -0.16 -24.97 -2.70
N SER A 219 -1.19 -25.80 -2.54
CA SER A 219 -2.29 -25.90 -3.51
C SER A 219 -3.20 -24.67 -3.42
N TYR A 220 -3.49 -24.03 -4.55
CA TYR A 220 -4.36 -22.85 -4.56
C TYR A 220 -5.20 -22.71 -5.82
N LEU A 221 -6.27 -21.92 -5.70
CA LEU A 221 -7.06 -21.40 -6.82
C LEU A 221 -7.16 -19.87 -6.73
N VAL A 222 -6.93 -19.18 -7.84
CA VAL A 222 -7.27 -17.76 -8.00
C VAL A 222 -8.57 -17.66 -8.78
N VAL A 223 -9.49 -16.81 -8.33
CA VAL A 223 -10.71 -16.48 -9.08
C VAL A 223 -10.78 -14.98 -9.35
N ASP A 224 -11.16 -14.57 -10.55
CA ASP A 224 -11.41 -13.17 -10.89
C ASP A 224 -12.65 -13.04 -11.77
N GLN A 225 -13.44 -11.99 -11.53
CA GLN A 225 -14.64 -11.68 -12.29
C GLN A 225 -14.35 -11.16 -13.70
N MET A 226 -13.13 -10.66 -13.94
CA MET A 226 -12.71 -10.16 -15.23
C MET A 226 -12.48 -11.29 -16.23
N GLU A 227 -12.67 -10.99 -17.52
CA GLU A 227 -12.51 -11.95 -18.61
C GLU A 227 -11.03 -12.24 -18.90
N GLU A 228 -10.15 -11.24 -18.81
CA GLU A 228 -8.72 -11.41 -18.99
C GLU A 228 -7.87 -10.90 -17.80
N ILE A 229 -6.68 -11.49 -17.64
CA ILE A 229 -5.65 -10.97 -16.75
C ILE A 229 -5.29 -9.53 -17.14
N GLY A 230 -5.31 -8.65 -16.14
CA GLY A 230 -4.97 -7.24 -16.30
C GLY A 230 -6.16 -6.34 -16.65
N ASP A 231 -7.38 -6.87 -16.81
CA ASP A 231 -8.55 -6.05 -17.12
C ASP A 231 -8.99 -5.12 -15.99
N ASN A 232 -8.61 -5.44 -14.76
CA ASN A 232 -8.71 -4.50 -13.63
C ASN A 232 -7.95 -3.18 -13.87
N TRP A 233 -6.96 -3.19 -14.78
CA TRP A 233 -6.23 -2.03 -15.28
C TRP A 233 -6.72 -1.58 -16.65
N SER A 234 -6.81 -2.49 -17.64
CA SER A 234 -7.14 -2.14 -19.04
C SER A 234 -8.49 -1.40 -19.16
N THR A 235 -9.44 -1.67 -18.27
CA THR A 235 -10.78 -1.06 -18.25
C THR A 235 -10.84 0.32 -17.58
N ARG A 236 -9.75 0.78 -16.96
CA ARG A 236 -9.63 2.12 -16.37
C ARG A 236 -9.65 3.20 -17.45
N TYR A 237 -9.86 4.45 -17.03
CA TYR A 237 -9.92 5.60 -17.93
C TYR A 237 -8.62 5.76 -18.72
N ARG A 238 -8.72 6.30 -19.93
CA ARG A 238 -7.67 6.30 -20.96
C ARG A 238 -6.34 6.88 -20.47
N SER A 239 -6.39 7.96 -19.69
CA SER A 239 -5.21 8.64 -19.15
C SER A 239 -4.58 7.96 -17.91
N THR A 240 -5.12 6.82 -17.45
CA THR A 240 -4.61 6.11 -16.28
C THR A 240 -3.14 5.72 -16.44
N ARG A 241 -2.33 6.13 -15.47
CA ARG A 241 -0.91 5.82 -15.36
C ARG A 241 -0.50 5.77 -13.89
N LEU A 242 0.56 5.03 -13.57
CA LEU A 242 1.14 5.04 -12.23
C LEU A 242 1.79 6.38 -11.90
N HIS A 243 1.58 6.86 -10.69
CA HIS A 243 2.33 7.98 -10.12
C HIS A 243 3.62 7.54 -9.39
N THR A 244 3.88 6.24 -9.36
CA THR A 244 5.13 5.63 -8.89
C THR A 244 5.93 5.12 -10.08
N PRO A 245 7.28 5.10 -10.01
CA PRO A 245 8.11 4.43 -11.00
C PRO A 245 7.76 2.93 -11.15
N ARG A 246 8.01 2.36 -12.33
CA ARG A 246 7.74 0.95 -12.67
C ARG A 246 8.39 -0.04 -11.71
N GLU A 247 9.47 0.35 -11.04
CA GLU A 247 10.23 -0.48 -10.10
C GLU A 247 9.38 -0.89 -8.88
N PHE A 248 8.29 -0.17 -8.59
CA PHE A 248 7.29 -0.57 -7.57
C PHE A 248 6.27 -1.61 -8.04
N ALA A 249 6.20 -1.87 -9.35
CA ALA A 249 5.11 -2.64 -9.94
C ALA A 249 5.45 -4.10 -10.22
N HIS A 250 6.72 -4.51 -10.07
CA HIS A 250 7.14 -5.88 -10.35
C HIS A 250 6.42 -6.90 -9.48
N LEU A 251 5.99 -8.01 -10.10
CA LEU A 251 5.53 -9.20 -9.40
C LEU A 251 6.73 -10.02 -8.88
N PRO A 252 6.51 -11.02 -8.01
CA PRO A 252 7.59 -11.87 -7.50
C PRO A 252 8.42 -12.54 -8.61
N PHE A 253 9.63 -12.96 -8.22
CA PHE A 253 10.65 -13.61 -9.06
C PHE A 253 11.43 -12.66 -9.96
N GLU A 254 11.04 -12.52 -11.22
CA GLU A 254 11.72 -11.69 -12.20
C GLU A 254 11.03 -10.33 -12.39
N ARG A 255 11.77 -9.37 -12.95
CA ARG A 255 11.21 -8.06 -13.24
C ARG A 255 10.18 -8.15 -14.35
N THR A 256 8.91 -7.96 -13.97
CA THR A 256 7.76 -7.91 -14.87
C THR A 256 7.86 -6.78 -15.91
N PHE A 257 8.48 -5.66 -15.56
CA PHE A 257 8.49 -4.43 -16.36
C PHE A 257 9.92 -4.00 -16.69
N GLN A 258 10.53 -4.60 -17.70
CA GLN A 258 11.91 -4.30 -18.06
C GLN A 258 12.05 -2.91 -18.69
N ALA A 259 13.13 -2.20 -18.33
CA ALA A 259 13.36 -0.83 -18.80
C ALA A 259 13.54 -0.71 -20.32
N SER A 260 13.98 -1.79 -20.98
CA SER A 260 14.11 -1.88 -22.44
C SER A 260 12.77 -1.93 -23.18
N GLU A 261 11.68 -2.28 -22.48
CA GLU A 261 10.37 -2.57 -23.08
C GLU A 261 9.27 -1.65 -22.55
N TYR A 262 9.44 -1.09 -21.35
CA TYR A 262 8.42 -0.32 -20.64
C TYR A 262 8.91 1.06 -20.24
N GLN A 263 8.03 2.05 -20.41
CA GLN A 263 8.23 3.40 -19.88
C GLN A 263 8.37 3.40 -18.35
N GLU A 264 9.00 4.45 -17.82
CA GLU A 264 9.26 4.58 -16.39
C GLU A 264 7.98 4.67 -15.56
N TYR A 265 6.93 5.33 -16.06
CA TYR A 265 5.63 5.43 -15.42
C TYR A 265 4.60 4.66 -16.25
N LEU A 266 4.31 3.44 -15.81
CA LEU A 266 3.49 2.48 -16.55
C LEU A 266 2.05 2.99 -16.73
N ASP A 267 1.54 2.91 -17.96
CA ASP A 267 0.13 3.14 -18.22
C ASP A 267 -0.72 1.89 -17.94
N LYS A 268 -2.05 2.01 -18.06
CA LYS A 268 -2.96 0.88 -17.85
C LYS A 268 -2.73 -0.31 -18.77
N ASN A 269 -2.26 -0.08 -20.00
CA ASN A 269 -2.03 -1.12 -21.00
C ASN A 269 -0.70 -1.83 -20.74
N ASP A 270 0.33 -1.09 -20.33
CA ASP A 270 1.59 -1.63 -19.86
C ASP A 270 1.36 -2.61 -18.72
N LEU A 271 0.61 -2.21 -17.69
CA LEU A 271 0.27 -3.06 -16.55
C LEU A 271 -0.48 -4.32 -16.99
N ALA A 272 -1.52 -4.17 -17.82
CA ALA A 272 -2.28 -5.32 -18.32
C ALA A 272 -1.40 -6.28 -19.14
N ARG A 273 -0.54 -5.75 -20.01
CA ARG A 273 0.40 -6.54 -20.81
C ARG A 273 1.38 -7.28 -19.92
N GLY A 274 2.07 -6.58 -19.01
CA GLY A 274 3.11 -7.18 -18.17
C GLY A 274 2.57 -8.25 -17.23
N PHE A 275 1.39 -8.07 -16.63
CA PHE A 275 0.79 -9.12 -15.81
C PHE A 275 0.37 -10.34 -16.63
N ARG A 276 -0.20 -10.14 -17.82
CA ARG A 276 -0.55 -11.23 -18.73
C ARG A 276 0.70 -12.01 -19.17
N GLU A 277 1.79 -11.31 -19.46
CA GLU A 277 3.07 -11.93 -19.83
C GLU A 277 3.71 -12.67 -18.66
N TRP A 278 3.69 -12.11 -17.46
CA TRP A 278 4.21 -12.78 -16.25
C TRP A 278 3.44 -14.08 -15.95
N VAL A 279 2.10 -14.06 -16.04
CA VAL A 279 1.27 -15.27 -15.88
C VAL A 279 1.61 -16.30 -16.97
N LYS A 280 1.75 -15.87 -18.23
CA LYS A 280 2.12 -16.76 -19.34
C LYS A 280 3.49 -17.39 -19.15
N LYS A 281 4.51 -16.63 -18.71
CA LYS A 281 5.88 -17.16 -18.50
C LYS A 281 5.91 -18.22 -17.41
N LEU A 282 5.11 -18.04 -16.37
CA LEU A 282 4.95 -19.04 -15.32
C LEU A 282 3.96 -20.15 -15.66
N LEU A 283 3.68 -20.37 -16.97
CA LEU A 283 2.84 -21.35 -17.73
C LEU A 283 1.82 -22.21 -16.95
N ILE A 284 2.20 -22.69 -15.79
CA ILE A 284 1.46 -23.50 -14.84
C ILE A 284 0.52 -22.66 -13.94
N LEU A 285 0.72 -21.34 -13.78
CA LEU A 285 -0.26 -20.51 -13.04
C LEU A 285 -1.63 -20.50 -13.75
N THR A 286 -1.65 -20.58 -15.08
CA THR A 286 -2.87 -20.48 -15.89
C THR A 286 -3.92 -21.52 -15.51
N GLN A 287 -3.50 -22.73 -15.10
CA GLN A 287 -4.45 -23.79 -14.71
C GLN A 287 -5.14 -23.51 -13.37
N ASN A 288 -4.54 -22.67 -12.53
CA ASN A 288 -5.01 -22.33 -11.19
C ASN A 288 -5.63 -20.93 -11.14
N ILE A 289 -6.01 -20.36 -12.30
CA ILE A 289 -6.71 -19.08 -12.37
C ILE A 289 -8.00 -19.25 -13.15
N TRP A 290 -9.14 -19.07 -12.48
CA TRP A 290 -10.45 -19.04 -13.12
C TRP A 290 -10.88 -17.59 -13.33
N LEU A 291 -10.90 -17.19 -14.59
CA LEU A 291 -11.42 -15.89 -15.04
C LEU A 291 -12.94 -15.99 -15.25
N SER A 292 -13.60 -14.85 -15.47
CA SER A 292 -15.07 -14.77 -15.57
C SER A 292 -15.78 -15.50 -14.41
N THR A 293 -15.16 -15.46 -13.23
CA THR A 293 -15.55 -16.20 -12.03
C THR A 293 -15.71 -15.26 -10.85
N ARG A 294 -16.93 -15.13 -10.35
CA ARG A 294 -17.26 -14.24 -9.24
C ARG A 294 -17.54 -15.05 -7.97
N ILE A 295 -17.01 -14.62 -6.83
CA ILE A 295 -17.47 -15.12 -5.53
C ILE A 295 -18.90 -14.64 -5.23
N ILE A 296 -19.76 -15.56 -4.82
CA ILE A 296 -21.15 -15.29 -4.43
C ILE A 296 -21.22 -15.15 -2.91
N SER A 297 -20.69 -16.13 -2.20
CA SER A 297 -20.70 -16.24 -0.74
C SER A 297 -19.61 -17.20 -0.28
N GLY A 298 -19.37 -17.25 1.02
CA GLY A 298 -18.64 -18.32 1.66
C GLY A 298 -19.11 -18.56 3.07
N GLN A 299 -18.82 -19.75 3.57
CA GLN A 299 -19.20 -20.18 4.90
C GLN A 299 -18.01 -20.81 5.60
N TRP A 300 -17.76 -20.38 6.83
CA TRP A 300 -16.77 -21.02 7.70
C TRP A 300 -17.41 -22.16 8.48
N PHE A 301 -16.84 -23.36 8.38
CA PHE A 301 -17.23 -24.52 9.17
C PHE A 301 -16.20 -24.75 10.29
N GLN A 302 -16.59 -24.42 11.52
CA GLN A 302 -15.70 -24.47 12.67
C GLN A 302 -15.22 -25.89 13.00
N ASP A 303 -16.10 -26.90 12.92
CA ASP A 303 -15.77 -28.28 13.30
C ASP A 303 -14.71 -28.92 12.38
N SER A 304 -14.69 -28.53 11.11
CA SER A 304 -13.75 -29.04 10.11
C SER A 304 -12.58 -28.11 9.83
N ASN A 305 -12.62 -26.86 10.32
CA ASN A 305 -11.68 -25.79 9.98
C ASN A 305 -11.56 -25.54 8.46
N VAL A 306 -12.70 -25.54 7.77
CA VAL A 306 -12.76 -25.39 6.30
C VAL A 306 -13.72 -24.26 5.93
N TYR A 307 -13.34 -23.48 4.92
CA TYR A 307 -14.24 -22.60 4.19
C TYR A 307 -14.90 -23.37 3.04
N GLN A 308 -16.23 -23.30 2.94
CA GLN A 308 -16.90 -23.48 1.65
C GLN A 308 -16.96 -22.12 0.96
N VAL A 309 -16.66 -22.09 -0.33
CA VAL A 309 -16.68 -20.90 -1.17
C VAL A 309 -17.61 -21.18 -2.35
N ASP A 310 -18.68 -20.38 -2.46
CA ASP A 310 -19.64 -20.47 -3.54
C ASP A 310 -19.28 -19.44 -4.63
N LEU A 311 -19.18 -19.92 -5.86
CA LEU A 311 -18.70 -19.20 -7.02
C LEU A 311 -19.75 -19.21 -8.14
N SER A 312 -19.73 -18.18 -8.98
CA SER A 312 -20.39 -18.15 -10.28
C SER A 312 -19.30 -18.22 -11.35
N VAL A 313 -19.09 -19.41 -11.92
CA VAL A 313 -18.10 -19.67 -12.98
C VAL A 313 -18.81 -19.59 -14.31
N ASN A 314 -18.53 -18.55 -15.12
CA ASN A 314 -19.23 -18.31 -16.39
C ASN A 314 -20.77 -18.31 -16.23
N GLY A 315 -21.27 -17.72 -15.15
CA GLY A 315 -22.69 -17.66 -14.82
C GLY A 315 -23.28 -18.92 -14.19
N ARG A 316 -22.49 -20.00 -14.02
CA ARG A 316 -22.95 -21.26 -13.41
C ARG A 316 -22.50 -21.36 -11.95
N PRO A 317 -23.38 -21.78 -11.02
CA PRO A 317 -22.99 -21.96 -9.63
C PRO A 317 -22.04 -23.16 -9.46
N VAL A 318 -20.96 -22.96 -8.72
CA VAL A 318 -19.97 -23.97 -8.33
C VAL A 318 -19.58 -23.72 -6.88
N SER A 319 -19.51 -24.76 -6.05
CA SER A 319 -19.01 -24.66 -4.67
C SER A 319 -17.72 -25.45 -4.54
N ILE A 320 -16.74 -24.88 -3.84
CA ILE A 320 -15.45 -25.50 -3.54
C ILE A 320 -15.09 -25.34 -2.06
N SER A 321 -14.15 -26.13 -1.58
CA SER A 321 -13.68 -26.14 -0.19
C SER A 321 -12.22 -25.71 -0.08
N SER A 322 -11.88 -24.96 0.96
CA SER A 322 -10.50 -24.53 1.22
C SER A 322 -10.17 -24.29 2.69
N SER A 323 -8.90 -24.48 3.05
CA SER A 323 -8.40 -24.18 4.41
C SER A 323 -8.22 -22.67 4.64
N HIS A 324 -7.93 -21.91 3.58
CA HIS A 324 -7.64 -20.48 3.66
C HIS A 324 -8.35 -19.72 2.53
N VAL A 325 -8.81 -18.50 2.84
CA VAL A 325 -9.30 -17.56 1.81
C VAL A 325 -8.49 -16.28 1.90
N VAL A 326 -7.98 -15.83 0.75
CA VAL A 326 -7.23 -14.58 0.61
C VAL A 326 -8.07 -13.58 -0.19
N LEU A 327 -8.48 -12.48 0.43
CA LEU A 327 -9.18 -11.40 -0.27
C LEU A 327 -8.18 -10.43 -0.91
N ALA A 328 -7.98 -10.56 -2.22
CA ALA A 328 -7.15 -9.70 -3.06
C ALA A 328 -8.00 -8.74 -3.94
N THR A 329 -9.13 -8.27 -3.41
CA THR A 329 -10.15 -7.48 -4.11
C THR A 329 -9.84 -5.98 -4.19
N GLY A 330 -8.76 -5.53 -3.53
CA GLY A 330 -8.36 -4.12 -3.44
C GLY A 330 -8.93 -3.40 -2.22
N GLY A 331 -8.21 -2.38 -1.71
CA GLY A 331 -8.51 -1.79 -0.41
C GLY A 331 -9.68 -0.79 -0.37
N TYR A 332 -10.13 -0.27 -1.50
CA TYR A 332 -11.09 0.86 -1.53
C TYR A 332 -12.54 0.45 -1.74
N GLY A 333 -12.82 -0.84 -2.02
CA GLY A 333 -14.17 -1.32 -2.31
C GLY A 333 -14.82 -0.64 -3.53
N PRO A 334 -16.05 -1.03 -3.88
CA PRO A 334 -16.78 -0.43 -5.00
C PRO A 334 -17.55 0.84 -4.62
N GLN A 335 -17.70 1.14 -3.32
CA GLN A 335 -18.59 2.23 -2.90
C GLN A 335 -17.95 3.59 -3.19
N ILE A 336 -18.70 4.43 -3.89
CA ILE A 336 -18.30 5.79 -4.23
C ILE A 336 -18.88 6.78 -3.22
N PHE A 337 -18.18 7.87 -2.99
CA PHE A 337 -18.76 9.01 -2.29
C PHE A 337 -19.34 9.99 -3.31
N TYR A 338 -20.67 10.13 -3.34
CA TYR A 338 -21.36 11.05 -4.25
C TYR A 338 -22.03 12.17 -3.44
N PRO A 339 -21.43 13.38 -3.37
CA PRO A 339 -22.04 14.52 -2.71
C PRO A 339 -23.41 14.83 -3.29
N GLN A 340 -24.37 15.14 -2.42
CA GLN A 340 -25.70 15.58 -2.83
C GLN A 340 -25.73 17.10 -2.85
N TYR A 341 -26.11 17.67 -3.99
CA TYR A 341 -26.42 19.09 -4.16
C TYR A 341 -27.85 19.20 -4.68
N GLU A 342 -28.55 20.27 -4.30
CA GLU A 342 -29.94 20.48 -4.70
C GLU A 342 -30.08 20.63 -6.22
N ASP A 343 -31.29 20.41 -6.75
CA ASP A 343 -31.67 20.70 -8.15
C ASP A 343 -30.91 19.88 -9.23
N ARG A 344 -30.39 18.69 -8.91
CA ARG A 344 -29.63 17.85 -9.87
C ARG A 344 -30.38 17.60 -11.17
N GLU A 345 -31.70 17.42 -11.10
CA GLU A 345 -32.60 17.19 -12.24
C GLU A 345 -32.70 18.39 -13.20
N LYS A 346 -32.35 19.60 -12.76
CA LYS A 346 -32.35 20.80 -13.62
C LYS A 346 -31.14 20.87 -14.53
N PHE A 347 -30.02 20.26 -14.15
CA PHE A 347 -28.80 20.33 -14.94
C PHE A 347 -28.92 19.52 -16.22
N ILE A 348 -28.79 20.20 -17.36
CA ILE A 348 -28.99 19.59 -18.69
C ILE A 348 -27.72 18.88 -19.21
N GLY A 349 -26.59 19.09 -18.56
CA GLY A 349 -25.30 18.51 -18.94
C GLY A 349 -25.05 17.11 -18.36
N THR A 350 -23.84 16.62 -18.58
CA THR A 350 -23.41 15.30 -18.09
C THR A 350 -22.88 15.41 -16.67
N VAL A 351 -23.31 14.52 -15.78
CA VAL A 351 -22.73 14.39 -14.43
C VAL A 351 -22.31 12.95 -14.21
N ILE A 352 -21.06 12.74 -13.84
CA ILE A 352 -20.47 11.40 -13.70
C ILE A 352 -19.48 11.35 -12.54
N HIS A 353 -19.35 10.19 -11.89
CA HIS A 353 -18.27 9.93 -10.95
C HIS A 353 -17.07 9.29 -11.67
N THR A 354 -15.85 9.45 -11.16
CA THR A 354 -14.64 8.89 -11.78
C THR A 354 -14.65 7.37 -11.93
N GLN A 355 -15.52 6.66 -11.21
CA GLN A 355 -15.78 5.23 -11.41
C GLN A 355 -16.34 4.93 -12.83
N GLY A 356 -17.18 5.81 -13.36
CA GLY A 356 -17.75 5.70 -14.71
C GLY A 356 -16.97 6.46 -15.79
N TYR A 357 -15.98 7.27 -15.40
CA TYR A 357 -15.17 8.05 -16.34
C TYR A 357 -14.33 7.14 -17.24
N LYS A 358 -14.30 7.44 -18.55
CA LYS A 358 -13.52 6.68 -19.55
C LYS A 358 -12.49 7.56 -20.25
N ASP A 359 -12.91 8.68 -20.80
CA ASP A 359 -12.07 9.75 -21.33
C ASP A 359 -12.92 11.03 -21.51
N ALA A 360 -12.30 12.10 -22.01
CA ALA A 360 -12.95 13.38 -22.28
C ALA A 360 -13.08 13.71 -23.78
N MET A 361 -12.85 12.76 -24.70
CA MET A 361 -12.72 13.06 -26.13
C MET A 361 -14.02 13.63 -26.74
N ASP A 362 -15.18 13.15 -26.27
CA ASP A 362 -16.51 13.61 -26.72
C ASP A 362 -16.90 15.00 -26.17
N TRP A 363 -16.03 15.62 -25.36
CA TRP A 363 -16.29 16.88 -24.68
C TRP A 363 -15.46 18.03 -25.23
N LYS A 364 -14.82 17.86 -26.39
CA LYS A 364 -14.11 18.95 -27.07
C LYS A 364 -14.98 20.20 -27.21
N GLY A 365 -14.43 21.36 -26.84
CA GLY A 365 -15.12 22.65 -26.85
C GLY A 365 -16.10 22.89 -25.69
N LYS A 366 -16.43 21.86 -24.89
CA LYS A 366 -17.33 21.98 -23.73
C LYS A 366 -16.63 22.59 -22.51
N LYS A 367 -17.43 22.98 -21.52
CA LYS A 367 -17.00 23.47 -20.21
C LYS A 367 -17.08 22.35 -19.17
N GLY A 368 -15.98 22.05 -18.51
CA GLY A 368 -15.86 20.97 -17.54
C GLY A 368 -15.61 21.46 -16.12
N ILE A 369 -16.28 20.85 -15.14
CA ILE A 369 -15.97 20.98 -13.71
C ILE A 369 -15.48 19.63 -13.19
N VAL A 370 -14.42 19.64 -12.38
CA VAL A 370 -13.95 18.47 -11.62
C VAL A 370 -14.08 18.76 -10.12
N ILE A 371 -14.87 17.97 -9.40
CA ILE A 371 -15.04 18.09 -7.94
C ILE A 371 -13.97 17.23 -7.25
N GLY A 372 -13.00 17.88 -6.59
CA GLY A 372 -11.88 17.23 -5.93
C GLY A 372 -10.51 17.72 -6.45
N THR A 373 -9.44 17.44 -5.70
CA THR A 373 -8.08 17.92 -5.96
C THR A 373 -6.98 16.92 -5.55
N ALA A 374 -7.28 15.62 -5.55
CA ALA A 374 -6.27 14.58 -5.35
C ALA A 374 -5.75 14.04 -6.70
N ASN A 375 -4.95 12.98 -6.70
CA ASN A 375 -4.44 12.27 -7.89
C ASN A 375 -5.47 12.16 -9.04
N THR A 376 -6.60 11.47 -8.82
CA THR A 376 -7.59 11.25 -9.89
C THR A 376 -8.20 12.56 -10.42
N ALA A 377 -8.36 13.57 -9.57
CA ALA A 377 -8.91 14.84 -10.02
C ALA A 377 -7.95 15.58 -10.96
N HIS A 378 -6.65 15.54 -10.65
CA HIS A 378 -5.63 16.12 -11.52
C HIS A 378 -5.49 15.35 -12.84
N ASP A 379 -5.58 14.01 -12.81
CA ASP A 379 -5.53 13.20 -14.04
C ASP A 379 -6.73 13.51 -14.95
N VAL A 380 -7.94 13.61 -14.37
CA VAL A 380 -9.16 13.97 -15.12
C VAL A 380 -9.10 15.40 -15.64
N ALA A 381 -8.66 16.37 -14.83
CA ALA A 381 -8.54 17.75 -15.26
C ALA A 381 -7.53 17.90 -16.41
N GLN A 382 -6.40 17.18 -16.31
CA GLN A 382 -5.40 17.10 -17.38
C GLN A 382 -5.97 16.47 -18.65
N ASP A 383 -6.71 15.36 -18.53
CA ASP A 383 -7.32 14.66 -19.66
C ASP A 383 -8.35 15.54 -20.37
N MET A 384 -9.22 16.20 -19.60
CA MET A 384 -10.16 17.20 -20.11
C MET A 384 -9.47 18.35 -20.85
N PHE A 385 -8.43 18.94 -20.25
CA PHE A 385 -7.67 19.99 -20.91
C PHE A 385 -7.05 19.50 -22.23
N THR A 386 -6.46 18.30 -22.22
CA THR A 386 -5.81 17.70 -23.38
C THR A 386 -6.81 17.34 -24.49
N ALA A 387 -8.04 16.95 -24.14
CA ALA A 387 -9.13 16.70 -25.08
C ALA A 387 -9.69 17.98 -25.75
N GLY A 388 -9.27 19.16 -25.29
CA GLY A 388 -9.64 20.44 -25.88
C GLY A 388 -10.97 21.00 -25.40
N LEU A 389 -11.32 20.78 -24.13
CA LEU A 389 -12.41 21.52 -23.47
C LEU A 389 -12.10 23.03 -23.50
N SER A 390 -13.12 23.86 -23.69
CA SER A 390 -12.97 25.33 -23.74
C SER A 390 -12.69 25.94 -22.36
N SER A 391 -13.06 25.24 -21.28
CA SER A 391 -12.64 25.58 -19.92
C SER A 391 -12.70 24.36 -19.01
N VAL A 392 -11.71 24.20 -18.14
CA VAL A 392 -11.70 23.19 -17.07
C VAL A 392 -11.54 23.91 -15.74
N THR A 393 -12.42 23.62 -14.77
CA THR A 393 -12.33 24.17 -13.41
C THR A 393 -12.36 23.07 -12.36
N MET A 394 -11.34 23.02 -11.51
CA MET A 394 -11.30 22.14 -10.34
C MET A 394 -11.94 22.82 -9.13
N VAL A 395 -12.75 22.10 -8.36
CA VAL A 395 -13.35 22.59 -7.12
C VAL A 395 -12.63 21.96 -5.92
N GLN A 396 -12.07 22.82 -5.08
CA GLN A 396 -11.24 22.44 -3.94
C GLN A 396 -11.89 22.80 -2.62
N ARG A 397 -12.17 21.78 -1.80
CA ARG A 397 -12.73 22.01 -0.45
C ARG A 397 -11.67 22.36 0.60
N GLY A 398 -10.51 21.72 0.55
CA GLY A 398 -9.46 21.86 1.55
C GLY A 398 -8.08 21.69 0.94
N GLN A 399 -7.05 21.81 1.77
CA GLN A 399 -5.67 21.68 1.30
C GLN A 399 -5.39 20.29 0.71
N THR A 400 -4.60 20.29 -0.37
CA THR A 400 -4.01 19.09 -0.97
C THR A 400 -2.51 19.12 -0.74
N TYR A 401 -1.95 18.03 -0.20
CA TYR A 401 -0.50 17.84 -0.19
C TYR A 401 -0.01 17.57 -1.61
N VAL A 402 0.76 18.49 -2.18
CA VAL A 402 1.33 18.35 -3.52
C VAL A 402 2.79 17.92 -3.40
N LEU A 403 3.13 16.81 -4.06
CA LEU A 403 4.45 16.21 -4.05
C LEU A 403 4.93 16.04 -5.50
N PRO A 404 5.94 16.80 -5.97
CA PRO A 404 6.51 16.59 -7.29
C PRO A 404 6.98 15.14 -7.49
N VAL A 405 6.65 14.55 -8.63
CA VAL A 405 7.02 13.15 -8.94
C VAL A 405 8.53 12.94 -8.91
N GLN A 406 9.32 13.97 -9.26
CA GLN A 406 10.78 13.94 -9.19
C GLN A 406 11.29 13.82 -7.75
N HIS A 407 10.62 14.48 -6.80
CA HIS A 407 10.99 14.42 -5.38
C HIS A 407 10.67 13.03 -4.81
N PHE A 408 9.49 12.49 -5.14
CA PHE A 408 9.14 11.11 -4.77
C PHE A 408 10.11 10.09 -5.37
N LYS A 409 10.48 10.24 -6.65
CA LYS A 409 11.44 9.37 -7.32
C LYS A 409 12.82 9.42 -6.67
N ALA A 410 13.35 10.63 -6.41
CA ALA A 410 14.65 10.80 -5.76
C ALA A 410 14.69 10.11 -4.38
N PHE A 411 13.57 10.11 -3.66
CA PHE A 411 13.42 9.34 -2.43
C PHE A 411 13.31 7.83 -2.69
N SER A 412 12.47 7.40 -3.63
CA SER A 412 12.26 5.97 -3.86
C SER A 412 13.49 5.24 -4.41
N ASP A 413 14.34 5.94 -5.16
CA ASP A 413 15.55 5.37 -5.75
C ASP A 413 16.54 4.81 -4.69
N PHE A 414 16.40 5.18 -3.39
CA PHE A 414 17.15 4.55 -2.30
C PHE A 414 16.80 3.06 -2.10
N THR A 415 15.60 2.63 -2.47
CA THR A 415 15.14 1.24 -2.27
C THR A 415 14.63 0.59 -3.55
N TYR A 416 13.74 1.24 -4.29
CA TYR A 416 13.14 0.73 -5.53
C TYR A 416 13.85 1.34 -6.74
N ASN A 417 14.83 0.62 -7.29
CA ASN A 417 15.58 1.05 -8.48
C ASN A 417 16.01 -0.14 -9.35
N SER A 418 16.63 0.14 -10.50
CA SER A 418 17.04 -0.87 -11.47
C SER A 418 18.20 -1.77 -11.04
N HIS A 419 18.82 -1.57 -9.88
CA HIS A 419 19.96 -2.35 -9.39
C HIS A 419 19.64 -3.18 -8.16
N ILE A 420 18.62 -2.79 -7.39
CA ILE A 420 18.17 -3.55 -6.22
C ILE A 420 17.10 -4.57 -6.65
N PRO A 421 17.25 -5.87 -6.31
CA PRO A 421 16.21 -6.87 -6.53
C PRO A 421 14.91 -6.52 -5.79
N THR A 422 13.76 -6.81 -6.39
CA THR A 422 12.43 -6.44 -5.86
C THR A 422 12.19 -6.97 -4.45
N ASP A 423 12.55 -8.23 -4.18
CA ASP A 423 12.43 -8.86 -2.86
C ASP A 423 13.25 -8.13 -1.79
N LYS A 424 14.45 -7.67 -2.14
CA LYS A 424 15.30 -6.87 -1.26
C LYS A 424 14.72 -5.47 -1.04
N ALA A 425 14.21 -4.82 -2.09
CA ALA A 425 13.56 -3.51 -2.00
C ALA A 425 12.31 -3.56 -1.11
N ASP A 426 11.49 -4.60 -1.25
CA ASP A 426 10.33 -4.87 -0.42
C ASP A 426 10.72 -5.02 1.05
N ARG A 427 11.73 -5.86 1.35
CA ARG A 427 12.23 -6.03 2.73
C ARG A 427 12.73 -4.72 3.33
N MET A 428 13.54 -3.96 2.58
CA MET A 428 14.06 -2.68 3.05
C MET A 428 12.94 -1.68 3.34
N SER A 429 11.92 -1.62 2.50
CA SER A 429 10.83 -0.64 2.61
C SER A 429 9.80 -1.03 3.67
N TYR A 430 9.44 -2.32 3.76
CA TYR A 430 8.40 -2.81 4.66
C TYR A 430 8.91 -3.22 6.05
N SER A 431 10.21 -3.25 6.32
CA SER A 431 10.76 -3.55 7.66
C SER A 431 10.89 -2.32 8.58
N ASN A 432 10.97 -1.11 8.01
CA ASN A 432 11.07 0.12 8.81
C ASN A 432 9.75 0.43 9.55
N PRO A 433 9.77 0.82 10.84
CA PRO A 433 8.58 1.30 11.53
C PRO A 433 7.95 2.49 10.80
N TRP A 434 6.61 2.51 10.70
CA TRP A 434 5.89 3.63 10.06
C TRP A 434 6.19 4.97 10.72
N SER A 435 6.43 4.97 12.03
CA SER A 435 6.82 6.16 12.80
C SER A 435 8.17 6.74 12.37
N ILE A 436 9.17 5.89 12.12
CA ILE A 436 10.48 6.29 11.59
C ILE A 436 10.38 6.66 10.11
N SER A 437 9.68 5.84 9.32
CA SER A 437 9.41 6.09 7.89
C SER A 437 8.79 7.45 7.65
N ARG A 438 7.83 7.84 8.48
CA ARG A 438 7.24 9.19 8.47
C ARG A 438 8.29 10.28 8.63
N LEU A 439 9.12 10.20 9.68
CA LEU A 439 10.06 11.25 10.02
C LEU A 439 11.11 11.48 8.93
N TYR A 440 11.77 10.42 8.44
CA TYR A 440 12.81 10.62 7.42
C TYR A 440 12.23 10.93 6.03
N LEU A 441 11.01 10.46 5.72
CA LEU A 441 10.30 10.86 4.50
C LEU A 441 9.94 12.35 4.53
N GLN A 442 9.41 12.84 5.66
CA GLN A 442 9.16 14.27 5.86
C GLN A 442 10.46 15.07 5.76
N ASP A 443 11.51 14.67 6.48
CA ASP A 443 12.82 15.31 6.42
C ASP A 443 13.31 15.44 4.98
N PHE A 444 13.29 14.33 4.22
CA PHE A 444 13.77 14.32 2.84
C PHE A 444 12.90 15.17 1.91
N LEU A 445 11.59 14.95 1.88
CA LEU A 445 10.68 15.62 0.96
C LEU A 445 10.51 17.10 1.26
N HIS A 446 10.47 17.49 2.54
CA HIS A 446 10.35 18.90 2.92
C HIS A 446 11.61 19.68 2.56
N ASN A 447 12.80 19.09 2.72
CA ASN A 447 14.05 19.72 2.29
C ASN A 447 14.13 19.87 0.76
N LEU A 448 13.57 18.95 -0.03
CA LEU A 448 13.47 19.13 -1.48
C LEU A 448 12.46 20.22 -1.85
N ALA A 449 11.29 20.22 -1.21
CA ALA A 449 10.27 21.25 -1.44
C ALA A 449 10.79 22.67 -1.08
N ALA A 450 11.58 22.80 -0.02
CA ALA A 450 12.19 24.06 0.40
C ALA A 450 13.19 24.65 -0.62
N LYS A 451 13.75 23.83 -1.52
CA LYS A 451 14.65 24.26 -2.60
C LYS A 451 13.93 24.79 -3.84
N GLU A 452 12.62 24.54 -3.96
CA GLU A 452 11.79 24.96 -5.09
C GLU A 452 10.57 25.78 -4.62
N PRO A 453 10.74 26.84 -3.80
CA PRO A 453 9.59 27.55 -3.20
C PRO A 453 8.65 28.13 -4.26
N GLN A 454 9.21 28.67 -5.35
CA GLN A 454 8.47 29.32 -6.43
C GLN A 454 7.41 28.40 -7.05
N ARG A 455 7.72 27.10 -7.24
CA ARG A 455 6.80 26.12 -7.83
C ARG A 455 5.47 26.03 -7.08
N PHE A 456 5.55 26.11 -5.76
CA PHE A 456 4.38 26.01 -4.88
C PHE A 456 3.77 27.39 -4.62
N ASP A 457 4.56 28.46 -4.63
CA ASP A 457 4.06 29.83 -4.53
C ASP A 457 3.20 30.19 -5.75
N ASP A 458 3.64 29.81 -6.96
CA ASP A 458 2.88 29.99 -8.20
C ASP A 458 1.54 29.25 -8.17
N LEU A 459 1.55 28.01 -7.68
CA LEU A 459 0.32 27.23 -7.48
C LEU A 459 -0.60 27.89 -6.43
N ALA A 460 -0.04 28.40 -5.33
CA ALA A 460 -0.82 29.12 -4.32
C ALA A 460 -1.44 30.41 -4.90
N ASN A 461 -0.67 31.15 -5.69
CA ASN A 461 -1.09 32.40 -6.32
C ASN A 461 -2.21 32.20 -7.35
N SER A 462 -2.33 31.01 -7.93
CA SER A 462 -3.46 30.66 -8.81
C SER A 462 -4.77 30.42 -8.05
N GLY A 463 -4.77 30.52 -6.72
CA GLY A 463 -5.91 30.25 -5.84
C GLY A 463 -6.00 28.80 -5.37
N PHE A 464 -5.01 27.94 -5.67
CA PHE A 464 -5.00 26.57 -5.19
C PHE A 464 -4.49 26.51 -3.75
N LYS A 465 -5.26 25.86 -2.85
CA LYS A 465 -4.87 25.62 -1.46
C LYS A 465 -3.85 24.48 -1.38
N VAL A 466 -2.60 24.79 -1.68
CA VAL A 466 -1.48 23.83 -1.62
C VAL A 466 -0.99 23.65 -0.19
N GLU A 467 -0.77 22.40 0.22
CA GLU A 467 0.06 22.04 1.35
C GLU A 467 1.42 21.61 0.79
N ARG A 468 2.48 22.37 1.07
CA ARG A 468 3.85 22.10 0.57
C ARG A 468 4.60 21.08 1.44
N HIS A 469 4.39 21.16 2.75
CA HIS A 469 5.07 20.34 3.75
C HIS A 469 4.08 19.38 4.42
N GLY A 470 3.51 18.48 3.61
CA GLY A 470 2.54 17.50 4.09
C GLY A 470 3.17 16.22 4.61
N ASP A 471 2.32 15.34 5.14
CA ASP A 471 2.70 14.06 5.72
C ASP A 471 2.21 12.89 4.84
N LEU A 472 3.05 12.42 3.91
CA LEU A 472 2.65 11.35 3.00
C LEU A 472 2.22 10.08 3.74
N THR A 473 2.87 9.76 4.87
CA THR A 473 2.52 8.58 5.67
C THR A 473 1.11 8.69 6.25
N TYR A 474 0.70 9.85 6.75
CA TYR A 474 -0.69 10.13 7.14
C TYR A 474 -1.65 9.98 5.96
N GLN A 475 -1.31 10.54 4.80
CA GLN A 475 -2.17 10.49 3.60
C GLN A 475 -2.41 9.04 3.13
N LEU A 476 -1.42 8.14 3.29
CA LEU A 476 -1.49 6.74 2.87
C LEU A 476 -2.11 5.82 3.92
N THR A 477 -1.80 6.02 5.21
CA THR A 477 -2.19 5.08 6.28
C THR A 477 -3.46 5.47 7.00
N VAL A 478 -3.80 6.77 7.08
CA VAL A 478 -4.95 7.26 7.85
C VAL A 478 -5.99 7.93 6.96
N ARG A 479 -5.61 8.99 6.23
CA ARG A 479 -6.56 9.76 5.40
C ARG A 479 -7.00 9.01 4.15
N ARG A 480 -6.12 8.14 3.62
CA ARG A 480 -6.31 7.33 2.40
C ARG A 480 -6.68 8.16 1.16
N GLY A 481 -5.96 9.26 0.95
CA GLY A 481 -6.22 10.21 -0.13
C GLY A 481 -5.66 11.59 0.20
N GLY A 482 -6.15 12.64 -0.46
CA GLY A 482 -5.83 14.03 -0.09
C GLY A 482 -4.43 14.53 -0.48
N HIS A 483 -3.72 13.77 -1.31
CA HIS A 483 -2.45 14.16 -1.91
C HIS A 483 -2.52 14.09 -3.43
N TYR A 484 -1.59 14.79 -4.07
CA TYR A 484 -1.31 14.70 -5.49
C TYR A 484 0.20 14.49 -5.70
N ILE A 485 0.56 13.42 -6.39
CA ILE A 485 1.92 13.27 -6.93
C ILE A 485 1.95 14.02 -8.26
N ASP A 486 2.58 15.19 -8.28
CA ASP A 486 2.56 16.10 -9.41
C ASP A 486 3.39 15.60 -10.59
N VAL A 487 2.67 15.29 -11.67
CA VAL A 487 3.20 14.85 -12.97
C VAL A 487 3.06 15.93 -14.05
N GLY A 488 2.83 17.20 -13.65
CA GLY A 488 2.77 18.37 -14.53
C GLY A 488 1.38 18.99 -14.67
N THR A 489 0.39 18.57 -13.87
CA THR A 489 -0.92 19.25 -13.86
C THR A 489 -0.86 20.52 -13.01
N SER A 490 -0.02 20.56 -11.97
CA SER A 490 0.12 21.77 -11.14
C SER A 490 0.67 22.97 -11.89
N GLU A 491 1.55 22.76 -12.87
CA GLU A 491 2.07 23.82 -13.74
C GLU A 491 0.94 24.48 -14.55
N LYS A 492 0.05 23.68 -15.16
CA LYS A 492 -1.10 24.18 -15.94
C LYS A 492 -2.11 24.93 -15.09
N ILE A 493 -2.24 24.57 -13.82
CA ILE A 493 -3.06 25.31 -12.86
C ILE A 493 -2.40 26.67 -12.56
N SER A 494 -1.09 26.68 -12.35
CA SER A 494 -0.30 27.90 -12.08
C SER A 494 -0.35 28.88 -13.26
N GLU A 495 -0.33 28.37 -14.49
CA GLU A 495 -0.48 29.16 -15.72
C GLU A 495 -1.93 29.60 -16.02
N GLY A 496 -2.90 29.17 -15.21
CA GLY A 496 -4.32 29.50 -15.40
C GLY A 496 -5.02 28.75 -16.54
N LEU A 497 -4.36 27.77 -17.15
CA LEU A 497 -4.93 26.90 -18.20
C LEU A 497 -6.01 25.97 -17.64
N ILE A 498 -5.82 25.51 -16.40
CA ILE A 498 -6.83 24.82 -15.59
C ILE A 498 -7.17 25.72 -14.41
N LYS A 499 -8.45 26.11 -14.29
CA LYS A 499 -8.90 27.01 -13.22
C LYS A 499 -9.14 26.23 -11.94
N VAL A 500 -9.10 26.93 -10.80
CA VAL A 500 -9.49 26.37 -9.50
C VAL A 500 -10.49 27.28 -8.81
N LYS A 501 -11.51 26.69 -8.18
CA LYS A 501 -12.40 27.36 -7.23
C LYS A 501 -12.23 26.73 -5.86
N SER A 502 -11.65 27.48 -4.92
CA SER A 502 -11.28 27.00 -3.59
C SER A 502 -11.88 27.82 -2.44
N ASP A 503 -12.49 28.96 -2.75
CA ASP A 503 -13.03 29.96 -1.82
C ASP A 503 -14.46 29.63 -1.34
N SER A 504 -15.20 28.83 -2.09
CA SER A 504 -16.61 28.52 -1.81
C SER A 504 -16.99 27.13 -2.31
N LEU A 505 -17.97 26.51 -1.65
CA LEU A 505 -18.45 25.17 -1.97
C LEU A 505 -19.72 25.21 -2.84
N PRO A 506 -19.90 24.24 -3.75
CA PRO A 506 -21.12 24.10 -4.51
C PRO A 506 -22.29 23.79 -3.57
N VAL A 507 -23.43 24.43 -3.80
CA VAL A 507 -24.65 24.24 -3.00
C VAL A 507 -25.77 23.61 -3.81
N LYS A 508 -25.88 23.96 -5.10
CA LYS A 508 -26.91 23.41 -5.99
C LYS A 508 -26.51 23.43 -7.44
N TYR A 509 -27.16 22.58 -8.21
CA TYR A 509 -27.14 22.62 -9.65
C TYR A 509 -27.99 23.79 -10.17
N THR A 510 -27.65 24.24 -11.36
CA THR A 510 -28.45 25.13 -12.20
C THR A 510 -28.62 24.46 -13.56
N GLU A 511 -29.43 25.01 -14.46
CA GLU A 511 -29.57 24.44 -15.80
C GLU A 511 -28.21 24.33 -16.53
N THR A 512 -27.29 25.27 -16.31
CA THR A 512 -26.06 25.42 -17.08
C THR A 512 -24.77 25.29 -16.26
N GLY A 513 -24.83 24.77 -15.02
CA GLY A 513 -23.64 24.65 -14.17
C GLY A 513 -23.93 24.49 -12.68
N LEU A 514 -23.01 24.97 -11.83
CA LEU A 514 -23.11 24.92 -10.36
C LEU A 514 -23.19 26.32 -9.76
N LEU A 515 -24.10 26.49 -8.80
CA LEU A 515 -24.14 27.65 -7.90
C LEU A 515 -23.36 27.31 -6.62
N PHE A 516 -22.61 28.30 -6.12
CA PHE A 516 -21.77 28.18 -4.94
C PHE A 516 -22.33 29.01 -3.78
N ALA A 517 -21.89 28.70 -2.55
CA ALA A 517 -22.39 29.32 -1.32
C ALA A 517 -22.17 30.84 -1.23
N ASP A 518 -21.22 31.37 -2.01
CA ASP A 518 -20.90 32.80 -2.13
C ASP A 518 -21.77 33.51 -3.18
N GLY A 519 -22.73 32.80 -3.78
CA GLY A 519 -23.58 33.29 -4.85
C GLY A 519 -22.95 33.26 -6.25
N SER A 520 -21.68 32.85 -6.37
CA SER A 520 -21.02 32.73 -7.68
C SER A 520 -21.53 31.51 -8.46
N HIS A 521 -21.45 31.61 -9.79
CA HIS A 521 -21.85 30.54 -10.72
C HIS A 521 -20.67 30.13 -11.60
N ILE A 522 -20.49 28.82 -11.78
CA ILE A 522 -19.59 28.28 -12.80
C ILE A 522 -20.42 27.51 -13.82
N SER A 523 -20.37 27.95 -15.08
CA SER A 523 -21.01 27.24 -16.19
C SER A 523 -20.28 25.94 -16.52
N ALA A 524 -21.03 24.87 -16.78
CA ALA A 524 -20.50 23.57 -17.15
C ALA A 524 -21.47 22.85 -18.09
N ASP A 525 -20.93 22.10 -19.04
CA ASP A 525 -21.66 21.08 -19.79
C ASP A 525 -21.39 19.69 -19.20
N VAL A 526 -20.30 19.55 -18.43
CA VAL A 526 -19.89 18.29 -17.81
C VAL A 526 -19.36 18.53 -16.39
N ILE A 527 -19.81 17.72 -15.43
CA ILE A 527 -19.36 17.73 -14.04
C ILE A 527 -18.85 16.33 -13.68
N VAL A 528 -17.57 16.21 -13.32
CA VAL A 528 -16.95 14.96 -12.88
C VAL A 528 -16.65 14.98 -11.40
N PHE A 529 -17.22 14.03 -10.66
CA PHE A 529 -16.92 13.82 -9.24
C PHE A 529 -15.70 12.92 -9.08
N ALA A 530 -14.58 13.51 -8.66
CA ALA A 530 -13.34 12.82 -8.26
C ALA A 530 -13.25 12.76 -6.72
N THR A 531 -14.34 12.34 -6.09
CA THR A 531 -14.58 12.43 -4.65
C THR A 531 -14.17 11.18 -3.86
N GLY A 532 -13.61 10.20 -4.55
CA GLY A 532 -12.98 9.02 -3.96
C GLY A 532 -13.98 7.89 -3.67
N PHE A 533 -13.46 6.88 -2.98
CA PHE A 533 -14.16 5.65 -2.66
C PHE A 533 -14.17 5.47 -1.14
N SER A 534 -15.29 4.98 -0.61
CA SER A 534 -15.40 4.57 0.79
C SER A 534 -15.36 3.05 0.85
N GLY A 535 -14.60 2.49 1.79
CA GLY A 535 -14.61 1.05 1.98
C GLY A 535 -13.76 0.60 3.15
N ASN A 536 -14.37 -0.16 4.05
CA ASN A 536 -13.69 -1.00 5.00
C ASN A 536 -13.76 -2.44 4.46
N LEU A 537 -12.62 -3.10 4.25
CA LEU A 537 -12.60 -4.46 3.73
C LEU A 537 -13.39 -5.44 4.62
N ARG A 538 -13.54 -5.12 5.90
CA ARG A 538 -14.40 -5.88 6.82
C ARG A 538 -15.86 -5.94 6.37
N ASP A 539 -16.37 -4.88 5.73
CA ASP A 539 -17.75 -4.86 5.22
C ASP A 539 -17.91 -5.88 4.08
N THR A 540 -16.89 -6.02 3.24
CA THR A 540 -16.84 -7.06 2.19
C THR A 540 -16.71 -8.46 2.80
N VAL A 541 -15.96 -8.63 3.88
CA VAL A 541 -15.90 -9.91 4.61
C VAL A 541 -17.28 -10.25 5.19
N GLU A 542 -17.99 -9.27 5.75
CA GLU A 542 -19.34 -9.46 6.30
C GLU A 542 -20.35 -9.82 5.21
N GLU A 543 -20.32 -9.14 4.07
CA GLU A 543 -21.18 -9.44 2.92
C GLU A 543 -20.95 -10.87 2.39
N LEU A 544 -19.70 -11.31 2.29
CA LEU A 544 -19.35 -12.59 1.68
C LEU A 544 -19.41 -13.76 2.66
N PHE A 545 -18.93 -13.60 3.90
CA PHE A 545 -18.71 -14.68 4.87
C PHE A 545 -19.54 -14.53 6.16
N GLY A 546 -20.38 -13.50 6.24
CA GLY A 546 -21.24 -13.23 7.38
C GLY A 546 -20.56 -12.51 8.54
N PRO A 547 -21.35 -12.03 9.50
CA PRO A 547 -20.88 -11.19 10.61
C PRO A 547 -19.92 -11.93 11.55
N GLU A 548 -20.08 -13.23 11.72
CA GLU A 548 -19.21 -14.01 12.61
C GLU A 548 -17.75 -13.97 12.15
N VAL A 549 -17.49 -14.24 10.86
CA VAL A 549 -16.13 -14.17 10.30
C VAL A 549 -15.62 -12.72 10.31
N ALA A 550 -16.46 -11.76 9.95
CA ALA A 550 -16.10 -10.34 9.90
C ALA A 550 -15.68 -9.79 11.28
N THR A 551 -16.32 -10.23 12.37
CA THR A 551 -15.97 -9.79 13.74
C THR A 551 -14.60 -10.24 14.21
N ARG A 552 -14.04 -11.31 13.61
CA ARG A 552 -12.66 -11.75 13.86
C ARG A 552 -11.63 -10.81 13.24
N GLY A 553 -12.05 -9.97 12.28
CA GLY A 553 -11.20 -9.00 11.60
C GLY A 553 -11.10 -7.65 12.28
N GLY A 554 -9.88 -7.10 12.25
CA GLY A 554 -9.63 -5.71 12.61
C GLY A 554 -10.28 -4.73 11.63
N ILE A 555 -10.40 -3.46 12.05
CA ILE A 555 -10.87 -2.38 11.17
C ILE A 555 -9.82 -2.15 10.09
N PHE A 556 -10.18 -2.37 8.82
CA PHE A 556 -9.39 -1.92 7.69
C PHE A 556 -9.80 -0.46 7.42
N TRP A 557 -8.95 0.54 7.55
CA TRP A 557 -7.49 0.62 7.59
C TRP A 557 -7.12 1.65 8.67
N GLY A 558 -5.85 1.97 8.84
CA GLY A 558 -5.40 2.86 9.91
C GLY A 558 -4.24 2.27 10.67
N LEU A 559 -3.88 2.91 11.78
CA LEU A 559 -2.76 2.50 12.61
C LEU A 559 -3.23 2.19 14.04
N ASP A 560 -2.68 1.14 14.64
CA ASP A 560 -2.84 0.82 16.06
C ASP A 560 -1.88 1.61 16.94
N GLU A 561 -1.91 1.36 18.26
CA GLU A 561 -1.10 2.06 19.26
C GLU A 561 0.41 1.86 19.07
N GLU A 562 0.83 0.82 18.36
CA GLU A 562 2.24 0.58 18.01
C GLU A 562 2.64 1.28 16.71
N GLY A 563 1.68 1.88 16.00
CA GLY A 563 1.88 2.42 14.67
C GLY A 563 1.87 1.35 13.58
N GLU A 564 1.29 0.17 13.83
CA GLU A 564 1.13 -0.89 12.84
C GLU A 564 -0.22 -0.82 12.11
N LEU A 565 -0.24 -1.30 10.85
CA LEU A 565 -1.44 -1.28 10.03
C LEU A 565 -2.54 -2.17 10.61
N LYS A 566 -3.75 -1.61 10.72
CA LYS A 566 -4.96 -2.32 11.17
C LYS A 566 -5.62 -3.10 10.05
N GLY A 567 -6.11 -4.30 10.38
CA GLY A 567 -6.95 -5.12 9.51
C GLY A 567 -6.26 -5.68 8.26
N ALA A 568 -4.95 -5.48 8.11
CA ALA A 568 -4.17 -5.88 6.94
C ALA A 568 -3.04 -6.82 7.34
N PHE A 569 -2.88 -7.93 6.61
CA PHE A 569 -1.86 -8.95 6.91
C PHE A 569 -1.96 -9.50 8.35
N LYS A 570 -3.17 -9.51 8.93
CA LYS A 570 -3.45 -10.04 10.27
C LYS A 570 -4.30 -11.30 10.16
N PRO A 571 -4.03 -12.35 10.95
CA PRO A 571 -4.85 -13.55 10.96
C PRO A 571 -6.25 -13.25 11.52
N LEU A 572 -7.28 -13.85 10.93
CA LEU A 572 -8.68 -13.74 11.38
C LEU A 572 -9.06 -14.86 12.38
N GLY A 573 -8.12 -15.26 13.24
CA GLY A 573 -8.36 -16.25 14.31
C GLY A 573 -7.73 -17.63 14.12
N ARG A 574 -6.85 -17.82 13.13
CA ARG A 574 -5.96 -19.00 13.07
C ARG A 574 -4.51 -18.50 13.28
N LEU A 575 -3.99 -18.71 14.48
CA LEU A 575 -2.57 -18.51 14.83
C LEU A 575 -1.90 -19.87 14.98
#